data_AF-A0A956U2D7-F1
#
_entry.id   AF-A0A956U2D7-F1
#
_cell.length_a   1.000
_cell.length_b   1.000
_cell.length_c   1.000
_cell.angle_alpha   90.00
_cell.angle_beta   90.00
_cell.angle_gamma   90.00
#
_symmetry.space_group_name_H-M   'P 1'
#
loop_
_entity.id
_entity.type
_entity.pdbx_description
1 polymer ?
#
loop_
_entity_poly.entity_id
_entity_poly.type
_entity_poly.pdbx_seq_one_letter_code
_entity_poly.pdbx_strand_id
1 'polypeptide(L)'
;MSDETEGIVRKRRGRGFAYYFEGKLVTLAAEKKRIKGLVIPPAWTGVWICPDPDGHIQATGRDQKGRKQYIYHEMWSVLTSESKFGSLVSFGESLPAVRKRVRKDLARRKLDRDKVLAVVIYILDKTFMRVGSERYSKLNDSYGLTTLMSRHVKVSGGTVEFSYSAKGGKERGRREKGVPPCIYPGFAAV
;
A
#
# COMPACT_ATOMS: atom_id res chain seq x y z
N MET A 1 -5.44 -16.21 -12.76
CA MET A 1 -4.05 -16.60 -13.09
C MET A 1 -3.09 -15.68 -12.36
N SER A 2 -2.07 -16.24 -11.71
CA SER A 2 -0.94 -15.52 -11.11
C SER A 2 0.30 -15.72 -11.99
N ASP A 3 1.36 -14.97 -11.76
CA ASP A 3 2.62 -15.16 -12.49
C ASP A 3 3.46 -16.37 -12.01
N GLU A 4 2.82 -17.28 -11.29
CA GLU A 4 3.31 -18.61 -10.91
C GLU A 4 2.89 -19.68 -11.93
N THR A 5 1.94 -19.36 -12.82
CA THR A 5 1.57 -20.21 -13.95
C THR A 5 2.40 -19.88 -15.18
N GLU A 6 2.55 -20.84 -16.08
CA GLU A 6 3.24 -20.65 -17.35
C GLU A 6 2.61 -19.49 -18.15
N GLY A 7 3.44 -18.63 -18.72
CA GLY A 7 2.99 -17.44 -19.41
C GLY A 7 3.99 -16.95 -20.45
N ILE A 8 3.63 -15.87 -21.12
CA ILE A 8 4.39 -15.31 -22.23
C ILE A 8 5.59 -14.55 -21.69
N VAL A 9 6.78 -14.95 -22.10
CA VAL A 9 8.05 -14.34 -21.69
C VAL A 9 8.52 -13.32 -22.73
N ARG A 10 8.90 -12.13 -22.25
CA ARG A 10 9.51 -11.10 -23.09
C ARG A 10 11.03 -11.23 -23.09
N LYS A 11 11.64 -11.34 -24.28
CA LYS A 11 13.10 -11.35 -24.48
C LYS A 11 13.53 -10.19 -25.37
N ARG A 12 14.68 -9.57 -25.06
CA ARG A 12 15.25 -8.50 -25.89
C ARG A 12 15.77 -9.08 -27.21
N ARG A 13 15.46 -8.46 -28.34
CA ARG A 13 15.93 -8.85 -29.68
C ARG A 13 16.23 -7.62 -30.53
N GLY A 14 17.51 -7.38 -30.81
CA GLY A 14 17.96 -6.18 -31.52
C GLY A 14 17.51 -4.89 -30.83
N ARG A 15 16.82 -4.02 -31.59
CA ARG A 15 16.26 -2.74 -31.09
C ARG A 15 14.91 -2.88 -30.36
N GLY A 16 14.36 -4.10 -30.24
CA GLY A 16 13.04 -4.31 -29.66
C GLY A 16 12.94 -5.58 -28.81
N PHE A 17 11.73 -6.14 -28.77
CA PHE A 17 11.41 -7.32 -27.97
C PHE A 17 10.76 -8.41 -28.82
N ALA A 18 11.03 -9.66 -28.47
CA ALA A 18 10.34 -10.85 -28.95
C ALA A 18 9.61 -11.52 -27.78
N TYR A 19 8.50 -12.18 -28.07
CA TYR A 19 7.62 -12.80 -27.09
C TYR A 19 7.56 -14.31 -27.33
N TYR A 20 7.61 -15.10 -26.26
CA TYR A 20 7.66 -16.55 -26.33
C TYR A 20 6.63 -17.15 -25.37
N PHE A 21 5.88 -18.14 -25.84
CA PHE A 21 4.97 -18.94 -25.02
C PHE A 21 5.40 -20.41 -25.12
N GLU A 22 5.63 -21.09 -24.00
CA GLU A 22 6.13 -22.48 -23.97
C GLU A 22 7.37 -22.69 -24.87
N GLY A 23 8.28 -21.71 -24.87
CA GLY A 23 9.48 -21.72 -25.72
C GLY A 23 9.26 -21.41 -27.21
N LYS A 24 8.01 -21.35 -27.70
CA LYS A 24 7.68 -21.04 -29.09
C LYS A 24 7.50 -19.55 -29.30
N LEU A 25 7.94 -19.04 -30.45
CA LEU A 25 7.80 -17.63 -30.79
C LEU A 25 6.32 -17.28 -31.01
N VAL A 26 5.84 -16.24 -30.32
CA VAL A 26 4.50 -15.69 -30.56
C VAL A 26 4.50 -14.95 -31.90
N THR A 27 3.85 -15.52 -32.91
CA THR A 27 3.80 -14.96 -34.27
C THR A 27 2.49 -14.24 -34.58
N LEU A 28 1.39 -14.67 -33.95
CA LEU A 28 0.03 -14.18 -34.19
C LEU A 28 -0.06 -12.65 -34.03
N ALA A 29 -0.62 -11.99 -35.05
CA ALA A 29 -0.71 -10.54 -35.10
C ALA A 29 -1.63 -9.96 -34.00
N ALA A 30 -2.75 -10.63 -33.72
CA ALA A 30 -3.68 -10.25 -32.66
C ALA A 30 -3.00 -10.24 -31.28
N GLU A 31 -2.22 -11.28 -30.98
CA GLU A 31 -1.52 -11.41 -29.71
C GLU A 31 -0.42 -10.36 -29.54
N LYS A 32 0.34 -10.08 -30.61
CA LYS A 32 1.31 -8.98 -30.61
C LYS A 32 0.66 -7.61 -30.41
N LYS A 33 -0.53 -7.39 -30.99
CA LYS A 33 -1.29 -6.15 -30.82
C LYS A 33 -1.73 -5.99 -29.36
N ARG A 34 -2.27 -7.05 -28.75
CA ARG A 34 -2.67 -7.08 -27.33
C ARG A 34 -1.49 -6.74 -26.41
N ILE A 35 -0.37 -7.46 -26.56
CA ILE A 35 0.83 -7.25 -25.73
C ILE A 35 1.38 -5.83 -25.85
N LYS A 36 1.37 -5.24 -27.06
CA LYS A 36 1.76 -3.83 -27.26
C LYS A 36 0.81 -2.87 -26.56
N GLY A 37 -0.50 -3.16 -26.56
CA GLY A 37 -1.53 -2.41 -25.86
C GLY A 37 -1.36 -2.36 -24.35
N LEU A 38 -0.65 -3.33 -23.75
CA LEU A 38 -0.33 -3.32 -22.32
C LEU A 38 0.69 -2.23 -21.93
N VAL A 39 1.38 -1.60 -22.89
CA VAL A 39 2.38 -0.54 -22.66
C VAL A 39 3.42 -0.93 -21.59
N ILE A 40 3.94 -2.16 -21.67
CA ILE A 40 4.92 -2.67 -20.71
C ILE A 40 6.23 -1.87 -20.82
N PRO A 41 6.68 -1.16 -19.77
CA PRO A 41 7.87 -0.32 -19.87
C PRO A 41 9.11 -1.10 -20.36
N PRO A 42 9.92 -0.51 -21.25
CA PRO A 42 11.08 -1.19 -21.84
C PRO A 42 12.17 -1.47 -20.79
N ALA A 43 12.24 -0.68 -19.73
CA ALA A 43 13.20 -0.85 -18.64
C ALA A 43 12.87 -2.01 -17.70
N TRP A 44 11.68 -2.62 -17.80
CA TRP A 44 11.32 -3.75 -16.93
C TRP A 44 12.08 -5.02 -17.30
N THR A 45 12.57 -5.72 -16.28
CA THR A 45 13.27 -7.00 -16.39
C THR A 45 12.38 -8.14 -15.89
N GLY A 46 12.66 -9.38 -16.32
CA GLY A 46 11.89 -10.55 -15.88
C GLY A 46 10.39 -10.42 -16.16
N VAL A 47 10.03 -9.97 -17.36
CA VAL A 47 8.63 -9.72 -17.71
C VAL A 47 7.90 -11.01 -18.04
N TRP A 48 6.82 -11.24 -17.32
CA TRP A 48 5.82 -12.28 -17.56
C TRP A 48 4.53 -11.61 -18.04
N ILE A 49 3.88 -12.22 -19.02
CA ILE A 49 2.64 -11.73 -19.62
C ILE A 49 1.62 -12.86 -19.60
N CYS A 50 0.41 -12.56 -19.13
CA CYS A 50 -0.67 -13.53 -19.05
C CYS A 50 -1.07 -13.99 -20.46
N PRO A 51 -1.17 -15.30 -20.74
CA PRO A 51 -1.63 -15.80 -22.03
C PRO A 51 -3.14 -15.57 -22.23
N ASP A 52 -3.89 -15.57 -21.13
CA ASP A 52 -5.33 -15.31 -21.14
C ASP A 52 -5.61 -13.78 -21.20
N PRO A 53 -6.31 -13.28 -22.23
CA PRO A 53 -6.71 -11.88 -22.31
C PRO A 53 -7.64 -11.44 -21.17
N ASP A 54 -8.41 -12.35 -20.56
CA ASP A 54 -9.36 -12.04 -19.49
C ASP A 54 -8.75 -12.21 -18.08
N GLY A 55 -7.46 -12.55 -18.00
CA GLY A 55 -6.73 -12.66 -16.74
C GLY A 55 -6.65 -11.32 -15.98
N HIS A 56 -7.04 -11.31 -14.71
CA HIS A 56 -7.03 -10.09 -13.89
C HIS A 56 -5.67 -9.37 -13.82
N ILE A 57 -4.55 -10.12 -13.78
CA ILE A 57 -3.20 -9.60 -14.00
C ILE A 57 -2.80 -9.92 -15.44
N GLN A 58 -2.48 -8.90 -16.22
CA GLN A 58 -2.09 -9.02 -17.62
C GLN A 58 -0.57 -9.10 -17.80
N ALA A 59 0.22 -8.44 -16.96
CA ALA A 59 1.66 -8.58 -16.98
C ALA A 59 2.28 -8.31 -15.61
N THR A 60 3.43 -8.94 -15.35
CA THR A 60 4.31 -8.60 -14.23
C THR A 60 5.73 -8.35 -14.74
N GLY A 61 6.52 -7.63 -13.96
CA GLY A 61 7.94 -7.41 -14.24
C GLY A 61 8.63 -6.72 -13.09
N ARG A 62 9.95 -6.55 -13.18
CA ARG A 62 10.74 -5.82 -12.17
C ARG A 62 11.19 -4.48 -12.73
N ASP A 63 10.94 -3.41 -11.99
CA ASP A 63 11.44 -2.09 -12.35
C ASP A 63 12.94 -1.93 -12.09
N GLN A 64 13.50 -0.75 -12.40
CA GLN A 64 14.93 -0.44 -12.20
C GLN A 64 15.37 -0.53 -10.73
N LYS A 65 14.44 -0.48 -9.77
CA LYS A 65 14.71 -0.65 -8.33
C LYS A 65 14.47 -2.11 -7.88
N GLY A 66 14.29 -3.04 -8.81
CA GLY A 66 14.04 -4.47 -8.56
C GLY A 66 12.65 -4.78 -8.01
N ARG A 67 11.75 -3.79 -7.92
CA ARG A 67 10.40 -3.96 -7.35
C ARG A 67 9.52 -4.65 -8.37
N LYS A 68 8.76 -5.65 -7.93
CA LYS A 68 7.75 -6.30 -8.75
C LYS A 68 6.61 -5.31 -9.03
N GLN A 69 6.33 -5.11 -10.30
CA GLN A 69 5.29 -4.25 -10.84
C GLN A 69 4.27 -5.11 -11.58
N TYR A 70 3.04 -4.60 -11.65
CA TYR A 70 1.88 -5.30 -12.19
C TYR A 70 1.17 -4.40 -13.20
N ILE A 71 0.64 -5.01 -14.26
CA ILE A 71 -0.34 -4.42 -15.16
C ILE A 71 -1.60 -5.27 -15.03
N TYR A 72 -2.70 -4.63 -14.63
CA TYR A 72 -3.99 -5.29 -14.47
C TYR A 72 -4.82 -5.15 -15.75
N HIS A 73 -5.77 -6.07 -15.94
CA HIS A 73 -6.78 -5.92 -16.97
C HIS A 73 -7.60 -4.63 -16.76
N GLU A 74 -7.98 -3.93 -17.82
CA GLU A 74 -8.68 -2.64 -17.73
C GLU A 74 -9.99 -2.76 -16.94
N MET A 75 -10.80 -3.77 -17.27
CA MET A 75 -12.06 -4.05 -16.58
C MET A 75 -11.89 -4.50 -15.13
N TRP A 76 -10.72 -5.04 -14.76
CA TRP A 76 -10.47 -5.46 -13.39
C TRP A 76 -10.47 -4.28 -12.42
N SER A 77 -9.93 -3.13 -12.85
CA SER A 77 -9.92 -1.93 -12.03
C SER A 77 -11.35 -1.42 -11.77
N VAL A 78 -12.24 -1.56 -12.75
CA VAL A 78 -13.67 -1.19 -12.63
C VAL A 78 -14.38 -2.15 -11.67
N LEU A 79 -14.30 -3.45 -11.91
CA LEU A 79 -14.98 -4.47 -11.10
C LEU A 79 -14.49 -4.50 -9.63
N THR A 80 -13.18 -4.34 -9.41
CA THR A 80 -12.65 -4.26 -8.04
C THR A 80 -12.98 -2.96 -7.34
N SER A 81 -13.16 -1.86 -8.08
CA SER A 81 -13.62 -0.61 -7.49
C SER A 81 -15.03 -0.75 -6.92
N GLU A 82 -15.95 -1.38 -7.65
CA GLU A 82 -17.33 -1.62 -7.20
C GLU A 82 -17.37 -2.50 -5.96
N SER A 83 -16.64 -3.63 -5.96
CA SER A 83 -16.52 -4.49 -4.78
C SER A 83 -15.92 -3.75 -3.57
N LYS A 84 -14.92 -2.89 -3.80
CA LYS A 84 -14.32 -2.07 -2.75
C LYS A 84 -15.33 -1.09 -2.15
N PHE A 85 -16.16 -0.43 -2.97
CA PHE A 85 -17.21 0.45 -2.46
C PHE A 85 -18.28 -0.34 -1.69
N GLY A 86 -18.65 -1.53 -2.15
CA GLY A 86 -19.57 -2.42 -1.43
C GLY A 86 -19.07 -2.76 -0.02
N SER A 87 -17.77 -3.05 0.13
CA SER A 87 -17.17 -3.37 1.44
C SER A 87 -17.18 -2.22 2.44
N LEU A 88 -17.37 -0.97 1.98
CA LEU A 88 -17.41 0.20 2.87
C LEU A 88 -18.64 0.21 3.77
N VAL A 89 -19.76 -0.36 3.32
CA VAL A 89 -20.98 -0.46 4.12
C VAL A 89 -20.73 -1.32 5.36
N SER A 90 -20.29 -2.58 5.14
CA SER A 90 -19.94 -3.49 6.24
C SER A 90 -18.83 -2.97 7.15
N PHE A 91 -17.86 -2.24 6.57
CA PHE A 91 -16.83 -1.56 7.36
C PHE A 91 -17.43 -0.45 8.24
N GLY A 92 -18.32 0.37 7.68
CA GLY A 92 -19.04 1.43 8.39
C GLY A 92 -19.87 0.89 9.56
N GLU A 93 -20.59 -0.22 9.34
CA GLU A 93 -21.36 -0.93 10.37
C GLU A 93 -20.48 -1.47 11.50
N SER A 94 -19.22 -1.80 11.21
CA SER A 94 -18.25 -2.30 12.20
C SER A 94 -17.59 -1.19 13.03
N LEU A 95 -17.59 0.07 12.54
CA LEU A 95 -16.90 1.18 13.20
C LEU A 95 -17.37 1.45 14.64
N PRO A 96 -18.68 1.41 14.99
CA PRO A 96 -19.12 1.62 16.36
C PRO A 96 -18.50 0.62 17.35
N ALA A 97 -18.44 -0.66 16.96
CA ALA A 97 -17.85 -1.72 17.79
C ALA A 97 -16.34 -1.52 17.97
N VAL A 98 -15.62 -1.22 16.89
CA VAL A 98 -14.18 -0.93 16.92
C VAL A 98 -13.90 0.29 17.81
N ARG A 99 -14.62 1.40 17.62
CA ARG A 99 -14.46 2.63 18.41
C ARG A 99 -14.78 2.40 19.90
N LYS A 100 -15.76 1.56 20.22
CA LYS A 100 -16.06 1.16 21.61
C LYS A 100 -14.89 0.41 22.23
N ARG A 101 -14.29 -0.55 21.51
CA ARG A 101 -13.12 -1.29 21.99
C ARG A 101 -11.91 -0.37 22.18
N VAL A 102 -11.63 0.51 21.22
CA VAL A 102 -10.55 1.50 21.32
C VAL A 102 -10.70 2.37 22.56
N ARG A 103 -11.90 2.91 22.84
CA ARG A 103 -12.14 3.70 24.06
C ARG A 103 -11.86 2.90 25.34
N LYS A 104 -12.31 1.64 25.40
CA LYS A 104 -12.06 0.73 26.53
C LYS A 104 -10.56 0.51 26.75
N ASP A 105 -9.83 0.26 25.67
CA ASP A 105 -8.40 -0.06 25.77
C ASP A 105 -7.54 1.18 26.07
N LEU A 106 -7.93 2.36 25.60
CA LEU A 106 -7.30 3.64 25.97
C LEU A 106 -7.45 3.97 27.46
N ALA A 107 -8.57 3.55 28.08
CA ALA A 107 -8.83 3.75 29.51
C ALA A 107 -8.03 2.82 30.42
N ARG A 108 -7.30 1.84 29.89
CA ARG A 108 -6.45 0.93 30.67
C ARG A 108 -5.34 1.71 31.37
N ARG A 109 -4.99 1.34 32.60
CA ARG A 109 -3.89 2.00 33.33
C ARG A 109 -2.52 1.60 32.78
N LYS A 110 -2.29 0.30 32.58
CA LYS A 110 -1.03 -0.26 32.08
C LYS A 110 -0.81 0.08 30.61
N LEU A 111 0.44 0.40 30.23
CA LEU A 111 0.85 0.40 28.82
C LEU A 111 1.19 -1.02 28.39
N ASP A 112 0.17 -1.71 27.90
CA ASP A 112 0.30 -3.01 27.27
C ASP A 112 0.05 -2.91 25.77
N ARG A 113 0.25 -4.03 25.07
CA ARG A 113 0.05 -4.14 23.62
C ARG A 113 -1.32 -3.62 23.18
N ASP A 114 -2.38 -3.96 23.92
CA ASP A 114 -3.75 -3.54 23.57
C ASP A 114 -3.91 -2.03 23.66
N LYS A 115 -3.36 -1.39 24.69
CA LYS A 115 -3.38 0.07 24.82
C LYS A 115 -2.59 0.75 23.70
N VAL A 116 -1.41 0.23 23.35
CA VAL A 116 -0.60 0.76 22.23
C VAL A 116 -1.36 0.64 20.91
N LEU A 117 -1.98 -0.51 20.63
CA LEU A 117 -2.81 -0.70 19.43
C LEU A 117 -3.99 0.26 19.41
N ALA A 118 -4.65 0.49 20.55
CA ALA A 118 -5.74 1.45 20.65
C ALA A 118 -5.30 2.88 20.35
N VAL A 119 -4.11 3.30 20.80
CA VAL A 119 -3.51 4.60 20.45
C VAL A 119 -3.28 4.71 18.94
N VAL A 120 -2.69 3.68 18.32
CA VAL A 120 -2.46 3.65 16.87
C VAL A 120 -3.77 3.74 16.11
N ILE A 121 -4.78 2.93 16.46
CA ILE A 121 -6.08 2.96 15.79
C ILE A 121 -6.79 4.31 15.98
N TYR A 122 -6.72 4.88 17.19
CA TYR A 122 -7.28 6.21 17.46
C TYR A 122 -6.65 7.29 16.58
N ILE A 123 -5.32 7.34 16.51
CA ILE A 123 -4.63 8.33 15.67
C ILE A 123 -4.97 8.10 14.19
N LEU A 124 -5.04 6.83 13.74
CA LEU A 124 -5.44 6.49 12.37
C LEU A 124 -6.84 7.02 12.04
N ASP A 125 -7.83 6.80 12.93
CA ASP A 125 -9.23 7.22 12.78
C ASP A 125 -9.38 8.75 12.75
N LYS A 126 -8.52 9.47 13.48
CA LYS A 126 -8.58 10.95 13.57
C LYS A 126 -7.79 11.68 12.50
N THR A 127 -6.66 11.13 12.08
CA THR A 127 -5.70 11.83 11.21
C THR A 127 -5.67 11.29 9.78
N PHE A 128 -6.25 10.11 9.55
CA PHE A 128 -6.19 9.38 8.27
C PHE A 128 -4.75 9.22 7.75
N MET A 129 -3.79 9.14 8.67
CA MET A 129 -2.40 8.88 8.34
C MET A 129 -2.25 7.48 7.75
N ARG A 130 -1.32 7.32 6.81
CA ARG A 130 -0.95 5.98 6.35
C ARG A 130 -0.30 5.24 7.50
N VAL A 131 -0.59 3.94 7.61
CA VAL A 131 0.02 3.05 8.62
C VAL A 131 1.54 3.15 8.58
N GLY A 132 2.15 3.10 7.39
CA GLY A 132 3.61 3.11 7.25
C GLY A 132 4.18 1.69 7.21
N SER A 133 5.41 1.56 6.75
CA SER A 133 6.11 0.28 6.67
C SER A 133 7.60 0.53 6.89
N GLU A 134 8.18 -0.18 7.86
CA GLU A 134 9.57 -0.01 8.25
C GLU A 134 10.53 -0.21 7.06
N ARG A 135 10.25 -1.23 6.23
CA ARG A 135 11.02 -1.52 5.01
C ARG A 135 11.08 -0.31 4.07
N TYR A 136 9.97 0.41 3.90
CA TYR A 136 9.90 1.55 3.00
C TYR A 136 10.43 2.84 3.62
N SER A 137 10.35 2.97 4.95
CA SER A 137 10.83 4.14 5.68
C SER A 137 12.34 4.28 5.58
N LYS A 138 13.09 3.20 5.83
CA LYS A 138 14.56 3.21 5.73
C LYS A 138 15.08 3.48 4.31
N LEU A 139 14.35 3.01 3.29
CA LEU A 139 14.78 3.11 1.89
C LEU A 139 14.43 4.44 1.20
N ASN A 140 13.39 5.14 1.66
CA ASN A 140 12.87 6.33 0.96
C ASN A 140 12.71 7.55 1.89
N ASP A 141 13.27 7.49 3.10
CA ASP A 141 13.15 8.50 4.15
C ASP A 141 11.70 9.03 4.30
N SER A 142 10.75 8.11 4.24
CA SER A 142 9.31 8.39 4.21
C SER A 142 8.62 7.70 5.39
N TYR A 143 7.85 8.45 6.16
CA TYR A 143 7.25 7.96 7.40
C TYR A 143 5.72 7.76 7.28
N GLY A 144 5.20 6.84 8.08
CA GLY A 144 3.78 6.68 8.39
C GLY A 144 3.61 6.46 9.89
N LEU A 145 2.37 6.28 10.34
CA LEU A 145 2.00 6.24 11.75
C LEU A 145 2.85 5.30 12.61
N THR A 146 3.12 4.09 12.13
CA THR A 146 3.89 3.05 12.85
C THR A 146 5.40 3.20 12.71
N THR A 147 5.86 4.16 11.91
CA THR A 147 7.29 4.45 11.71
C THR A 147 7.64 5.87 12.15
N LEU A 148 6.73 6.59 12.82
CA LEU A 148 7.05 7.89 13.40
C LEU A 148 8.10 7.74 14.49
N MET A 149 8.90 8.78 14.67
CA MET A 149 9.88 8.91 15.75
C MET A 149 9.50 10.09 16.64
N SER A 150 10.07 10.16 17.84
CA SER A 150 9.77 11.23 18.82
C SER A 150 9.94 12.63 18.22
N ARG A 151 10.93 12.84 17.35
CA ARG A 151 11.14 14.13 16.64
C ARG A 151 9.99 14.55 15.72
N HIS A 152 9.15 13.61 15.29
CA HIS A 152 8.01 13.88 14.41
C HIS A 152 6.75 14.26 15.19
N VAL A 153 6.77 14.18 16.53
CA VAL A 153 5.58 14.34 17.37
C VAL A 153 5.84 15.40 18.42
N LYS A 154 4.98 16.41 18.47
CA LYS A 154 4.96 17.41 19.54
C LYS A 154 3.66 17.27 20.31
N VAL A 155 3.75 17.14 21.62
CA VAL A 155 2.57 17.07 22.50
C VAL A 155 2.59 18.26 23.44
N SER A 156 1.47 18.97 23.51
CA SER A 156 1.30 20.15 24.36
C SER A 156 -0.12 20.17 24.93
N GLY A 157 -0.23 19.94 26.24
CA GLY A 157 -1.51 19.74 26.93
C GLY A 157 -2.38 18.73 26.18
N GLY A 158 -3.63 19.11 25.90
CA GLY A 158 -4.62 18.34 25.15
C GLY A 158 -4.35 18.10 23.67
N THR A 159 -3.20 18.52 23.13
CA THR A 159 -2.96 18.60 21.67
C THR A 159 -1.75 17.78 21.26
N VAL A 160 -1.87 17.03 20.16
CA VAL A 160 -0.76 16.34 19.50
C VAL A 160 -0.62 16.87 18.08
N GLU A 161 0.60 17.20 17.72
CA GLU A 161 1.00 17.67 16.40
C GLU A 161 2.03 16.70 15.80
N PHE A 162 1.81 16.32 14.55
CA PHE A 162 2.68 15.45 13.76
C PHE A 162 3.28 16.25 12.60
N SER A 163 4.59 16.15 12.41
CA SER A 163 5.30 16.71 11.25
C SER A 163 6.32 15.71 10.72
N TYR A 164 6.18 15.30 9.46
CA TYR A 164 7.03 14.26 8.86
C TYR A 164 7.00 14.27 7.32
N SER A 165 8.08 13.77 6.71
CA SER A 165 8.12 13.50 5.27
C SER A 165 7.38 12.21 4.94
N ALA A 166 6.37 12.27 4.09
CA ALA A 166 5.52 11.14 3.72
C ALA A 166 5.87 10.59 2.33
N LYS A 167 5.22 9.47 1.95
CA LYS A 167 5.38 8.81 0.64
C LYS A 167 5.41 9.83 -0.50
N GLY A 168 6.51 9.81 -1.26
CA GLY A 168 6.77 10.70 -2.39
C GLY A 168 7.44 12.02 -2.00
N GLY A 169 8.13 12.08 -0.84
CA GLY A 169 8.83 13.27 -0.36
C GLY A 169 7.90 14.42 0.04
N LYS A 170 6.64 14.11 0.35
CA LYS A 170 5.62 15.14 0.65
C LYS A 170 5.62 15.40 2.15
N GLU A 171 5.94 16.61 2.56
CA GLU A 171 5.79 17.04 3.96
C GLU A 171 4.32 17.01 4.40
N ARG A 172 4.07 16.47 5.59
CA ARG A 172 2.72 16.35 6.16
C ARG A 172 2.69 16.85 7.59
N GLY A 173 1.78 17.79 7.84
CA GLY A 173 1.36 18.23 9.16
C GLY A 173 -0.01 17.64 9.53
N ARG A 174 -0.16 17.08 10.74
CA ARG A 174 -1.46 16.71 11.33
C ARG A 174 -1.55 17.24 12.74
N ARG A 175 -2.74 17.65 13.18
CA ARG A 175 -3.00 18.14 14.53
C ARG A 175 -4.30 17.55 15.03
N GLU A 176 -4.28 16.99 16.24
CA GLU A 176 -5.48 16.52 16.94
C GLU A 176 -5.56 17.18 18.31
N LYS A 177 -6.74 17.68 18.67
CA LYS A 177 -7.03 18.31 19.97
C LYS A 177 -7.93 17.40 20.80
N GLY A 178 -7.88 17.55 22.12
CA GLY A 178 -8.67 16.74 23.04
C GLY A 178 -8.25 15.27 23.03
N VAL A 179 -6.95 15.01 22.79
CA VAL A 179 -6.46 13.63 22.79
C VAL A 179 -6.55 13.04 24.20
N PRO A 180 -6.81 11.72 24.34
CA PRO A 180 -6.83 11.05 25.63
C PRO A 180 -5.54 11.28 26.43
N PRO A 181 -5.61 11.41 27.77
CA PRO A 181 -4.43 11.72 28.57
C PRO A 181 -3.29 10.72 28.51
N CYS A 182 -3.59 9.47 28.15
CA CYS A 182 -2.56 8.47 27.90
C CYS A 182 -1.66 8.76 26.69
N ILE A 183 -2.02 9.74 25.85
CA ILE A 183 -1.24 10.22 24.71
C ILE A 183 -0.41 11.46 25.10
N TYR A 184 -0.60 12.03 26.30
CA TYR A 184 0.24 13.10 26.83
C TYR A 184 1.66 12.60 27.14
N PRO A 185 2.66 13.49 27.14
CA PRO A 185 4.00 13.14 27.57
C PRO A 185 4.00 13.11 29.11
N GLY A 186 3.44 12.03 29.66
CA GLY A 186 3.82 11.45 30.96
C GLY A 186 4.36 10.03 30.78
N PHE A 187 4.52 9.59 29.52
CA PHE A 187 4.98 8.27 29.10
C PHE A 187 6.39 8.26 28.50
N ALA A 188 7.08 9.40 28.54
CA ALA A 188 8.48 9.56 28.09
C ALA A 188 9.50 9.45 29.26
N ALA A 189 9.14 8.76 30.33
CA ALA A 189 10.02 8.46 31.46
C ALA A 189 9.84 7.02 31.92
N VAL A 190 10.19 6.07 31.04
CA VAL A 190 10.91 4.82 31.35
C VAL A 190 11.75 4.46 30.12
#